data_AF-A0A954LK33-F1
#
_entry.id   AF-A0A954LK33-F1
#
_cell.length_a   1.000
_cell.length_b   1.000
_cell.length_c   1.000
_cell.angle_alpha   90.00
_cell.angle_beta   90.00
_cell.angle_gamma   90.00
#
_symmetry.space_group_name_H-M   'P 1'
#
loop_
_entity.id
_entity.type
_entity.pdbx_description
1 polymer ?
#
loop_
_entity_poly.entity_id
_entity_poly.type
_entity_poly.pdbx_seq_one_letter_code
_entity_poly.pdbx_strand_id
1 'polypeptide(L)'
;TALFALVAFSTDLGSASTWAYKQDVGGRHIGSIHGWANMWGNLGATLSPLSLNALVNQAGWDAAFLACAGSFFIAGLATLGVDATIPIADQN
;
A
#
# COMPACT_ATOMS: atom_id res chain seq x y z
N THR A 1 -1.84 22.49 0.59
CA THR A 1 -0.62 21.99 1.27
C THR A 1 -0.93 21.15 2.50
N ALA A 2 -1.77 21.61 3.44
CA ALA A 2 -2.12 20.82 4.64
C ALA A 2 -2.74 19.44 4.33
N LEU A 3 -3.66 19.35 3.35
CA LEU A 3 -4.24 18.06 2.94
C LEU A 3 -3.20 17.11 2.33
N PHE A 4 -2.27 17.62 1.53
CA PHE A 4 -1.16 16.81 1.00
C PHE A 4 -0.23 16.33 2.11
N ALA A 5 0.04 17.16 3.12
CA ALA A 5 0.83 16.78 4.29
C ALA A 5 0.13 15.68 5.10
N LEU A 6 -1.19 15.76 5.27
CA LEU A 6 -1.97 14.72 5.94
C LEU A 6 -1.88 13.39 5.19
N VAL A 7 -2.05 13.39 3.86
CA VAL A 7 -1.93 12.18 3.04
C VAL A 7 -0.53 11.58 3.14
N ALA A 8 0.52 12.40 3.06
CA ALA A 8 1.90 11.94 3.19
C ALA A 8 2.13 11.30 4.58
N PHE A 9 1.74 11.99 5.65
CA PHE A 9 1.84 11.49 7.01
C PHE A 9 1.10 10.17 7.22
N SER A 10 -0.15 10.07 6.76
CA SER A 10 -0.94 8.83 6.86
C SER A 10 -0.33 7.69 6.04
N THR A 11 0.22 7.98 4.87
CA THR A 11 0.86 6.98 4.01
C THR A 11 2.14 6.44 4.66
N ASP A 12 2.97 7.31 5.23
CA ASP A 12 4.21 6.91 5.89
C ASP A 12 3.93 6.07 7.15
N LEU A 13 2.92 6.45 7.94
CA LEU A 13 2.46 5.64 9.08
C LEU A 13 2.01 4.23 8.66
N GLY A 14 1.20 4.13 7.59
CA GLY A 14 0.71 2.85 7.08
C GLY A 14 1.82 1.99 6.46
N SER A 15 2.77 2.63 5.78
CA SER A 15 3.93 1.93 5.22
C SER A 15 4.76 1.30 6.33
N ALA A 16 5.21 2.09 7.32
CA ALA A 16 6.05 1.58 8.41
C ALA A 16 5.40 0.41 9.16
N SER A 17 4.10 0.50 9.48
CA SER A 17 3.37 -0.59 10.16
C SER A 17 3.24 -1.85 9.30
N THR A 18 2.98 -1.71 8.00
CA THR A 18 2.89 -2.85 7.08
C THR A 18 4.25 -3.54 6.93
N TRP A 19 5.36 -2.82 7.01
CA TRP A 19 6.70 -3.40 7.00
C TRP A 19 7.02 -4.17 8.28
N ALA A 20 6.68 -3.62 9.45
CA ALA A 20 6.82 -4.32 10.73
C ALA A 20 5.96 -5.60 10.77
N TYR A 21 4.69 -5.50 10.37
CA TYR A 21 3.77 -6.64 10.32
C TYR A 21 4.34 -7.85 9.56
N LYS A 22 4.91 -7.63 8.38
CA LYS A 22 5.51 -8.71 7.56
C LYS A 22 6.68 -9.42 8.26
N GLN A 23 7.39 -8.72 9.15
CA GLN A 23 8.46 -9.32 9.95
C GLN A 23 7.89 -10.12 11.11
N ASP A 24 6.87 -9.57 11.78
CA ASP A 24 6.24 -10.21 12.94
C ASP A 24 5.57 -11.54 12.57
N VAL A 25 4.85 -11.59 11.44
CA VAL A 25 4.07 -12.79 11.05
C VAL A 25 4.79 -13.73 10.08
N GLY A 26 5.91 -13.29 9.50
CA GLY A 26 6.53 -13.94 8.35
C GLY A 26 7.44 -15.14 8.65
N GLY A 27 7.85 -15.33 9.91
CA GLY A 27 8.66 -16.46 10.37
C GLY A 27 9.89 -16.75 9.50
N ARG A 28 10.08 -18.01 9.09
CA ARG A 28 11.22 -18.44 8.24
C ARG A 28 11.13 -17.93 6.79
N HIS A 29 9.98 -17.41 6.37
CA HIS A 29 9.70 -17.00 4.99
C HIS A 29 9.65 -15.47 4.79
N ILE A 30 10.07 -14.68 5.79
CA ILE A 30 10.12 -13.21 5.75
C ILE A 30 10.74 -12.68 4.46
N GLY A 31 11.84 -13.28 3.99
CA GLY A 31 12.52 -12.84 2.76
C GLY A 31 11.64 -12.96 1.51
N SER A 32 10.89 -14.04 1.36
CA SER A 32 9.99 -14.23 0.21
C SER A 32 8.77 -13.30 0.29
N ILE A 33 8.20 -13.13 1.48
CA ILE A 33 7.08 -12.21 1.73
C ILE A 33 7.47 -10.77 1.41
N HIS A 34 8.67 -10.35 1.83
CA HIS A 34 9.22 -9.03 1.50
C HIS A 34 9.52 -8.89 0.01
N GLY A 35 10.06 -9.92 -0.63
CA GLY A 35 10.32 -9.92 -2.08
C GLY A 35 9.03 -9.74 -2.90
N TRP A 36 7.97 -10.47 -2.53
CA TRP A 36 6.65 -10.34 -3.15
C TRP A 36 6.07 -8.94 -2.97
N ALA A 37 6.10 -8.40 -1.75
CA ALA A 37 5.62 -7.04 -1.48
C ALA A 37 6.40 -5.98 -2.29
N ASN A 38 7.72 -6.13 -2.40
CA ASN A 38 8.55 -5.22 -3.21
C ASN A 38 8.23 -5.30 -4.70
N MET A 39 7.94 -6.49 -5.22
CA MET A 39 7.58 -6.65 -6.64
C MET A 39 6.30 -5.86 -6.96
N TRP A 40 5.25 -6.01 -6.15
CA TRP A 40 4.01 -5.26 -6.33
C TRP A 40 4.17 -3.75 -6.11
N GLY A 41 5.01 -3.35 -5.15
CA GLY A 41 5.34 -1.94 -4.93
C GLY A 41 5.99 -1.29 -6.15
N ASN A 42 7.01 -1.93 -6.74
CA ASN A 42 7.69 -1.41 -7.93
C ASN A 42 6.79 -1.42 -9.18
N LEU A 43 5.96 -2.47 -9.33
CA LEU A 43 4.98 -2.53 -10.42
C LEU A 43 3.97 -1.38 -10.31
N GLY A 44 3.41 -1.15 -9.12
CA GLY A 44 2.50 -0.04 -8.86
C GLY A 44 3.16 1.33 -9.07
N ALA A 45 4.41 1.51 -8.63
CA ALA A 45 5.16 2.74 -8.85
C ALA A 45 5.41 3.03 -10.34
N THR A 46 5.59 1.98 -11.16
CA THR A 46 5.76 2.12 -12.61
C THR A 46 4.43 2.43 -13.31
N LEU A 47 3.35 1.77 -12.92
CA LEU A 47 2.04 1.90 -13.56
C LEU A 47 1.28 3.17 -13.13
N SER A 48 1.45 3.62 -11.89
CA SER A 48 0.74 4.77 -11.33
C SER A 48 0.89 6.09 -12.12
N PRO A 49 2.09 6.54 -12.54
CA PRO A 49 2.18 7.77 -13.32
C PRO A 49 1.54 7.63 -14.70
N LEU A 50 1.60 6.45 -15.32
CA LEU A 50 1.00 6.19 -16.64
C LEU A 50 -0.53 6.26 -16.55
N SER A 51 -1.12 5.59 -15.56
CA SER A 51 -2.57 5.58 -15.36
C SER A 51 -3.11 6.94 -14.91
N LEU A 52 -2.42 7.63 -13.99
CA LEU A 52 -2.83 8.95 -13.53
C LEU A 52 -2.69 10.00 -14.64
N ASN A 53 -1.64 9.96 -15.46
CA ASN A 53 -1.50 10.87 -16.59
C ASN A 53 -2.65 10.68 -17.60
N ALA A 54 -2.96 9.41 -17.94
CA ALA A 54 -4.07 9.10 -18.83
C ALA A 54 -5.42 9.58 -18.26
N LEU A 55 -5.62 9.47 -16.95
CA LEU A 55 -6.85 9.88 -16.28
C LEU A 55 -6.99 11.41 -16.20
N VAL A 56 -5.91 12.13 -15.88
CA VAL A 56 -5.89 13.60 -15.87
C VAL A 56 -6.19 14.15 -17.27
N ASN A 57 -5.63 13.56 -18.33
CA ASN A 57 -5.86 14.00 -19.70
C ASN A 57 -7.31 13.80 -20.18
N GLN A 58 -8.03 12.79 -19.66
CA GLN A 58 -9.39 12.47 -20.08
C GLN A 58 -10.47 13.10 -19.20
N ALA A 59 -10.25 13.15 -17.89
CA ALA A 59 -11.28 13.48 -16.89
C ALA A 59 -10.85 14.57 -15.90
N GLY A 60 -9.64 15.10 -16.01
CA GLY A 60 -9.11 16.17 -15.16
C GLY A 60 -8.56 15.70 -13.81
N TRP A 61 -8.08 16.66 -13.01
CA TRP A 61 -7.40 16.40 -11.75
C TRP A 61 -8.32 15.88 -10.64
N ASP A 62 -9.58 16.30 -10.62
CA ASP A 62 -10.54 15.85 -9.61
C ASP A 62 -10.78 14.34 -9.70
N ALA A 63 -10.92 13.81 -10.91
CA ALA A 63 -11.04 12.37 -11.15
C ALA A 63 -9.78 11.61 -10.71
N ALA A 64 -8.59 12.17 -10.94
CA ALA A 64 -7.33 11.58 -10.49
C ALA A 64 -7.22 11.53 -8.97
N PHE A 65 -7.60 12.60 -8.27
CA PHE A 65 -7.63 12.61 -6.81
C PHE A 65 -8.66 11.63 -6.24
N LEU A 66 -9.84 11.52 -6.85
CA LEU A 66 -10.85 10.52 -6.46
C LEU A 66 -10.36 9.10 -6.69
N ALA A 67 -9.66 8.82 -7.79
CA ALA A 67 -9.07 7.51 -8.05
C ALA A 67 -8.01 7.12 -7.00
N CYS A 68 -7.13 8.06 -6.63
CA CYS A 68 -6.18 7.86 -5.54
C CYS A 68 -6.90 7.61 -4.20
N ALA A 69 -7.91 8.42 -3.88
CA ALA A 69 -8.69 8.28 -2.65
C ALA A 69 -9.39 6.91 -2.59
N GLY A 70 -10.02 6.48 -3.68
CA GLY A 70 -10.64 5.16 -3.81
C GLY A 70 -9.64 4.03 -3.64
N SER A 71 -8.44 4.16 -4.21
CA SER A 71 -7.37 3.17 -4.08
C SER A 71 -6.91 3.01 -2.62
N PHE A 72 -6.68 4.12 -1.91
CA PHE A 72 -6.34 4.09 -0.48
C PHE A 72 -7.49 3.55 0.37
N PHE A 73 -8.74 3.86 0.02
CA PHE A 73 -9.90 3.35 0.74
C PHE A 73 -10.03 1.83 0.59
N ILE A 74 -9.89 1.30 -0.62
CA ILE A 74 -9.89 -0.15 -0.88
C ILE A 74 -8.73 -0.83 -0.14
N ALA A 75 -7.54 -0.23 -0.16
CA ALA A 75 -6.39 -0.75 0.60
C ALA A 75 -6.69 -0.80 2.10
N GLY A 76 -7.26 0.26 2.67
CA GLY A 76 -7.68 0.30 4.07
C GLY A 76 -8.68 -0.80 4.41
N LEU A 77 -9.72 -0.97 3.58
CA LEU A 77 -10.71 -2.06 3.76
C LEU A 77 -10.07 -3.45 3.69
N ALA A 78 -9.17 -3.68 2.74
CA ALA A 78 -8.47 -4.95 2.60
C ALA A 78 -7.59 -5.27 3.83
N THR A 79 -7.13 -4.25 4.55
CA THR A 79 -6.29 -4.43 5.75
C THR A 79 -7.05 -4.54 7.07
N LEU A 80 -8.39 -4.36 7.10
CA LEU A 80 -9.16 -4.37 8.36
C LEU A 80 -9.08 -5.68 9.15
N GLY A 81 -8.80 -6.81 8.49
CA GLY A 81 -8.66 -8.12 9.11
C GLY A 81 -7.22 -8.53 9.42
N VAL A 82 -6.25 -7.63 9.25
CA VAL A 82 -4.83 -7.93 9.47
C VAL A 82 -4.54 -7.92 10.97
N ASP A 83 -4.07 -9.06 11.49
CA ASP A 83 -3.73 -9.24 12.90
C ASP A 83 -2.28 -9.74 13.02
N ALA A 84 -1.42 -8.92 13.64
CA ALA A 84 0.00 -9.21 13.84
C ALA A 84 0.25 -10.34 14.85
N THR A 85 -0.75 -10.73 15.64
CA THR A 85 -0.61 -11.78 16.67
C THR A 85 -0.71 -13.19 16.10
N ILE A 86 -1.18 -13.33 14.86
CA ILE A 86 -1.43 -14.62 14.21
C ILE A 86 -0.32 -14.88 13.17
N PRO A 87 0.62 -15.82 13.41
CA PRO A 87 1.69 -16.12 12.47
C PRO A 87 1.16 -16.86 11.22
N ILE A 88 1.75 -16.58 10.06
CA ILE A 88 1.32 -17.16 8.76
C ILE A 88 1.89 -18.58 8.54
N ALA A 89 3.02 -18.89 9.16
CA ALA A 89 3.66 -20.21 9.10
C ALA A 89 4.06 -20.68 10.49
N ASP A 90 3.82 -21.96 10.78
CA ASP A 90 4.29 -22.61 11.99
C ASP A 90 5.81 -22.53 12.09
N GLN A 91 6.33 -22.31 13.31
CA GLN A 91 7.76 -22.11 13.55
C GLN A 91 8.61 -23.40 13.52
N ASN A 92 8.08 -24.47 12.92
CA ASN A 92 8.71 -25.80 12.85
C ASN A 92 9.62 -25.95 11.61
#